data_AF-F4WD62-F1
#
_entry.id   AF-F4WD62-F1
#
_cell.length_a   1.000
_cell.length_b   1.000
_cell.length_c   1.000
_cell.angle_alpha   90.00
_cell.angle_beta   90.00
_cell.angle_gamma   90.00
#
_symmetry.space_group_name_H-M   'P 1'
#
loop_
_entity.id
_entity.type
_entity.pdbx_description
1 polymer ?
#
loop_
_entity_poly.entity_id
_entity_poly.type
_entity_poly.pdbx_seq_one_letter_code
_entity_poly.pdbx_strand_id
1 'polypeptide(L)'
;MLSVVILITSIVVSLNIDPVTSSFPAFQTNDQCATNTECKSNFCCLLGPMRYSIPTCMPFQQKDEQCRVNAETITTILTYPDTSQIEVKDIHYILCPCADGLSCKHGICK
;
A
#
# COMPACT_ATOMS: atom_id res chain seq x y z
N MET A 1 60.57 -45.02 4.23
CA MET A 1 60.13 -43.70 4.73
C MET A 1 58.73 -43.45 4.19
N LEU A 2 57.76 -43.37 5.09
CA LEU A 2 56.33 -43.28 4.79
C LEU A 2 55.96 -41.79 4.70
N SER A 3 55.70 -41.28 3.49
CA SER A 3 55.25 -39.89 3.30
C SER A 3 53.73 -39.88 3.16
N VAL A 4 53.04 -39.54 4.24
CA VAL A 4 51.59 -39.31 4.26
C VAL A 4 51.33 -37.91 3.68
N VAL A 5 50.76 -37.85 2.48
CA VAL A 5 50.33 -36.59 1.87
C VAL A 5 48.89 -36.32 2.33
N ILE A 6 48.72 -35.42 3.30
CA ILE A 6 47.41 -35.01 3.79
C ILE A 6 46.90 -33.90 2.85
N LEU A 7 45.96 -34.25 1.96
CA LEU A 7 45.22 -33.29 1.14
C LEU A 7 44.19 -32.57 2.02
N ILE A 8 44.55 -31.39 2.52
CA ILE A 8 43.61 -30.43 3.11
C ILE A 8 42.73 -29.85 2.00
N THR A 9 41.56 -30.45 1.79
CA THR A 9 40.52 -29.85 0.97
C THR A 9 39.87 -28.71 1.76
N SER A 10 40.18 -27.48 1.40
CA SER A 10 39.52 -26.29 1.94
C SER A 10 38.05 -26.33 1.57
N ILE A 11 37.18 -26.70 2.51
CA ILE A 11 35.72 -26.61 2.35
C ILE A 11 35.39 -25.12 2.46
N VAL A 12 35.26 -24.46 1.31
CA VAL A 12 34.70 -23.11 1.25
C VAL A 12 33.22 -23.26 1.58
N VAL A 13 32.85 -23.05 2.84
CA VAL A 13 31.43 -22.94 3.24
C VAL A 13 30.96 -21.58 2.73
N SER A 14 30.43 -21.57 1.51
CA SER A 14 29.68 -20.43 0.99
C SER A 14 28.45 -20.27 1.87
N LEU A 15 28.45 -19.26 2.74
CA LEU A 15 27.24 -18.77 3.38
C LEU A 15 26.32 -18.26 2.26
N ASN A 16 25.35 -19.08 1.85
CA ASN A 16 24.24 -18.63 1.03
C ASN A 16 23.43 -17.66 1.87
N ILE A 17 23.77 -16.38 1.79
CA ILE A 17 22.90 -15.31 2.28
C ILE A 17 21.87 -15.15 1.16
N ASP A 18 20.80 -15.95 1.22
CA ASP A 18 19.64 -15.68 0.41
C ASP A 18 19.22 -14.23 0.68
N PRO A 19 19.14 -13.36 -0.34
CA PRO A 19 18.66 -12.02 -0.12
C PRO A 19 17.29 -12.16 0.52
N VAL A 20 17.13 -11.57 1.70
CA VAL A 20 15.81 -11.41 2.31
C VAL A 20 15.03 -10.60 1.29
N THR A 21 14.27 -11.29 0.44
CA THR A 21 13.26 -10.69 -0.42
C THR A 21 12.23 -10.18 0.56
N SER A 22 12.47 -8.96 1.05
CA SER A 22 11.47 -8.25 1.80
C SER A 22 10.32 -8.08 0.84
N SER A 23 9.29 -8.90 1.03
CA SER A 23 8.00 -8.76 0.37
C SER A 23 7.27 -7.55 0.94
N PHE A 24 7.93 -6.39 0.93
CA PHE A 24 7.19 -5.15 0.79
C PHE A 24 6.59 -5.25 -0.62
N PRO A 25 5.26 -5.35 -0.77
CA PRO A 25 4.67 -5.32 -2.10
C PRO A 25 5.18 -4.04 -2.77
N ALA A 26 5.89 -4.22 -3.88
CA ALA A 26 6.23 -3.11 -4.75
C ALA A 26 4.92 -2.43 -5.12
N PHE A 27 4.67 -1.23 -4.61
CA PHE A 27 3.59 -0.37 -5.03
C PHE A 27 3.72 -0.20 -6.55
N GLN A 28 2.93 -0.96 -7.32
CA GLN A 28 2.91 -0.83 -8.76
C GLN A 28 2.33 0.55 -9.07
N THR A 29 3.07 1.32 -9.86
CA THR A 29 2.82 2.74 -10.15
C THR A 29 1.62 2.98 -11.07
N ASN A 30 0.64 2.07 -11.12
CA ASN A 30 -0.58 2.16 -11.94
C ASN A 30 -1.88 1.98 -11.13
N ASP A 31 -1.83 2.16 -9.80
CA ASP A 31 -3.03 2.11 -8.95
C ASP A 31 -3.74 3.47 -8.84
N GLN A 32 -3.66 4.34 -9.86
CA GLN A 32 -4.43 5.59 -9.88
C GLN A 32 -5.92 5.31 -10.09
N CYS A 33 -6.77 6.16 -9.53
CA CYS A 33 -8.21 5.99 -9.65
C CYS A 33 -8.94 7.35 -9.69
N ALA A 34 -10.09 7.38 -10.35
CA ALA A 34 -11.02 8.51 -10.32
C ALA A 34 -12.31 8.19 -9.54
N THR A 35 -12.63 6.91 -9.40
CA THR A 35 -13.81 6.41 -8.69
C THR A 35 -13.47 5.19 -7.84
N ASN A 36 -14.26 4.94 -6.80
CA ASN A 36 -14.12 3.73 -5.97
C ASN A 36 -14.31 2.42 -6.76
N THR A 37 -15.11 2.43 -7.83
CA THR A 37 -15.39 1.23 -8.64
C THR A 37 -14.23 0.77 -9.51
N GLU A 38 -13.18 1.60 -9.67
CA GLU A 38 -11.95 1.22 -10.37
C GLU A 38 -11.02 0.37 -9.50
N CYS A 39 -11.23 0.38 -8.18
CA CYS A 39 -10.43 -0.39 -7.24
C CYS A 39 -10.98 -1.81 -7.04
N LYS A 40 -10.11 -2.74 -6.64
CA LYS A 40 -10.49 -4.10 -6.24
C LYS A 40 -11.40 -4.05 -5.00
N SER A 41 -12.18 -5.10 -4.76
CA SER A 41 -13.21 -5.15 -3.71
C SER A 41 -12.75 -4.82 -2.29
N ASN A 42 -11.48 -5.03 -1.93
CA ASN A 42 -10.93 -4.71 -0.60
C ASN A 42 -10.13 -3.40 -0.55
N PHE A 43 -10.29 -2.55 -1.58
CA PHE A 43 -9.57 -1.31 -1.78
C PHE A 43 -10.56 -0.17 -1.99
N CYS A 44 -10.13 1.02 -1.62
CA CYS A 44 -10.84 2.27 -1.84
C CYS A 44 -9.99 3.21 -2.69
N CYS A 45 -10.63 4.05 -3.49
CA CYS A 45 -9.96 5.15 -4.14
C CYS A 45 -9.72 6.28 -3.12
N LEU A 46 -8.46 6.59 -2.84
CA LEU A 46 -8.08 7.50 -1.77
C LEU A 46 -7.32 8.72 -2.31
N LEU A 47 -7.83 9.91 -2.02
CA LEU A 47 -7.09 11.16 -2.15
C LEU A 47 -6.33 11.46 -0.85
N GLY A 48 -5.01 11.56 -0.94
CA GLY A 48 -4.14 11.94 0.17
C GLY A 48 -4.31 13.40 0.62
N PRO A 49 -3.87 13.76 1.83
CA PRO A 49 -3.99 15.12 2.37
C PRO A 49 -3.06 16.15 1.71
N MET A 50 -2.06 15.71 0.93
CA MET A 50 -1.07 16.62 0.35
C MET A 50 -1.63 17.36 -0.86
N ARG A 51 -1.15 18.58 -1.09
CA ARG A 51 -1.51 19.34 -2.29
C ARG A 51 -1.06 18.58 -3.52
N TYR A 52 -1.93 18.55 -4.53
CA TYR A 52 -1.70 17.86 -5.79
C TYR A 52 -1.46 16.35 -5.62
N SER A 53 -1.94 15.75 -4.53
CA SER A 53 -2.01 14.29 -4.42
C SER A 53 -2.85 13.73 -5.55
N ILE A 54 -2.33 12.69 -6.20
CA ILE A 54 -3.07 11.91 -7.18
C ILE A 54 -3.83 10.81 -6.42
N PRO A 55 -5.15 10.63 -6.63
CA PRO A 55 -5.88 9.58 -5.95
C PRO A 55 -5.38 8.19 -6.37
N THR A 56 -5.29 7.28 -5.41
CA THR A 56 -4.79 5.93 -5.62
C THR A 56 -5.61 4.88 -4.87
N CYS A 57 -5.71 3.67 -5.41
CA CYS A 57 -6.34 2.54 -4.74
C CYS A 57 -5.53 2.11 -3.52
N MET A 58 -6.12 2.22 -2.34
CA MET A 58 -5.51 1.88 -1.05
C MET A 58 -6.37 0.85 -0.33
N PRO A 59 -5.79 -0.06 0.47
CA PRO A 59 -6.57 -1.07 1.19
C PRO A 59 -7.49 -0.41 2.23
N PHE A 60 -8.63 -1.05 2.51
CA PHE A 60 -9.47 -0.67 3.65
C PHE A 60 -8.73 -0.81 4.98
N GLN A 61 -9.12 0.00 5.96
CA GLN A 61 -8.55 -0.04 7.31
C GLN A 61 -8.98 -1.34 8.01
N GLN A 62 -8.01 -2.04 8.56
CA GLN A 62 -8.21 -3.31 9.25
C GLN A 62 -8.64 -3.09 10.70
N LYS A 63 -9.00 -4.18 11.37
CA LYS A 63 -9.36 -4.17 12.78
C LYS A 63 -8.25 -3.51 13.62
N ASP A 64 -8.66 -2.67 14.57
CA ASP A 64 -7.78 -1.92 15.47
C ASP A 64 -6.93 -0.83 14.79
N GLU A 65 -7.07 -0.62 13.48
CA GLU A 65 -6.45 0.52 12.77
C GLU A 65 -7.25 1.81 12.95
N GLN A 66 -6.57 2.92 12.69
CA GLN A 66 -7.15 4.26 12.76
C GLN A 66 -8.16 4.48 11.63
N CYS A 67 -9.27 5.13 11.94
CA CYS A 67 -10.28 5.51 10.98
C CYS A 67 -10.82 6.91 11.27
N ARG A 68 -11.55 7.47 10.29
CA ARG A 68 -12.23 8.76 10.44
C ARG A 68 -13.72 8.54 10.71
N VAL A 69 -14.19 9.06 11.85
CA VAL A 69 -15.62 9.05 12.19
C VAL A 69 -16.34 10.04 11.27
N ASN A 70 -17.51 9.65 10.75
CA ASN A 70 -18.34 10.46 9.83
C ASN A 70 -17.57 10.93 8.58
N ALA A 71 -16.73 10.07 8.01
CA ALA A 71 -16.02 10.38 6.78
C ALA A 71 -16.91 10.11 5.55
N GLU A 72 -17.46 11.18 4.99
CA GLU A 72 -18.15 11.15 3.71
C GLU A 72 -17.18 11.09 2.53
N THR A 73 -17.63 10.54 1.41
CA THR A 73 -16.89 10.56 0.15
C THR A 73 -16.93 11.96 -0.48
N ILE A 74 -15.96 12.25 -1.33
CA ILE A 74 -15.86 13.52 -2.06
C ILE A 74 -16.05 13.29 -3.57
N THR A 75 -16.73 14.23 -4.19
CA THR A 75 -16.92 14.33 -5.65
C THR A 75 -16.58 15.75 -6.06
N THR A 76 -15.54 15.92 -6.87
CA THR A 76 -15.02 17.24 -7.26
C THR A 76 -14.12 17.13 -8.48
N ILE A 77 -13.74 18.28 -9.03
CA ILE A 77 -12.66 18.38 -10.01
C ILE A 77 -11.36 18.72 -9.27
N LEU A 78 -10.32 17.93 -9.49
CA LEU A 78 -8.96 18.20 -9.02
C LEU A 78 -8.19 18.92 -10.14
N THR A 79 -7.59 20.07 -9.82
CA THR A 79 -6.76 20.83 -10.76
C THR A 79 -5.29 20.77 -10.34
N TYR A 80 -4.43 20.40 -11.28
CA TYR A 80 -2.99 20.24 -11.06
C TYR A 80 -2.19 21.43 -11.62
N PRO A 81 -0.91 21.59 -11.23
CA PRO A 81 -0.11 22.76 -11.61
C PRO A 81 0.12 22.91 -13.12
N ASP A 82 0.06 21.81 -13.86
CA ASP A 82 0.16 21.76 -15.32
C ASP A 82 -1.16 22.09 -16.03
N THR A 83 -2.15 22.59 -15.29
CA THR A 83 -3.54 22.87 -15.73
C THR A 83 -4.36 21.63 -16.09
N SER A 84 -3.80 20.42 -15.94
CA SER A 84 -4.57 19.20 -16.10
C SER A 84 -5.62 19.10 -15.00
N GLN A 85 -6.73 18.45 -15.35
CA GLN A 85 -7.87 18.28 -14.46
C GLN A 85 -8.30 16.82 -14.45
N ILE A 86 -8.70 16.34 -13.28
CA ILE A 86 -9.27 15.02 -13.09
C ILE A 86 -10.60 15.20 -12.35
N GLU A 87 -11.69 14.78 -12.96
CA GLU A 87 -12.96 14.65 -12.26
C GLU A 87 -12.91 13.37 -11.41
N VAL A 88 -13.12 13.52 -10.11
CA VAL A 88 -13.20 12.39 -9.18
C VAL A 88 -14.60 12.30 -8.60
N LYS A 89 -15.06 11.07 -8.39
CA LYS A 89 -16.42 10.81 -7.92
C LYS A 89 -16.44 9.74 -6.86
N ASP A 90 -17.13 10.06 -5.76
CA ASP A 90 -17.39 9.19 -4.63
C ASP A 90 -16.10 8.55 -4.08
N ILE A 91 -15.01 9.31 -3.99
CA ILE A 91 -13.70 8.85 -3.48
C ILE A 91 -13.50 9.21 -2.01
N HIS A 92 -12.56 8.56 -1.32
CA HIS A 92 -12.25 8.83 0.08
C HIS A 92 -11.14 9.87 0.23
N TYR A 93 -11.13 10.56 1.37
CA TYR A 93 -10.10 11.56 1.70
C TYR A 93 -9.37 11.19 3.00
N ILE A 94 -8.03 11.23 2.96
CA ILE A 94 -7.09 10.95 4.05
C ILE A 94 -6.99 9.47 4.46
N LEU A 95 -8.11 8.80 4.75
CA LEU A 95 -8.14 7.37 5.08
C LEU A 95 -9.27 6.67 4.33
N CYS A 96 -9.03 5.41 3.94
CA CYS A 96 -10.07 4.50 3.49
C CYS A 96 -11.03 4.16 4.65
N PRO A 97 -12.25 3.67 4.35
CA PRO A 97 -13.15 3.17 5.37
C PRO A 97 -12.59 1.90 6.01
N CYS A 98 -13.21 1.47 7.11
CA CYS A 98 -12.93 0.17 7.71
C CYS A 98 -13.36 -0.95 6.76
N ALA A 99 -12.66 -2.09 6.82
CA ALA A 99 -12.99 -3.29 6.07
C ALA A 99 -14.40 -3.81 6.44
N ASP A 100 -14.96 -4.63 5.54
CA ASP A 100 -16.32 -5.16 5.67
C ASP A 100 -16.58 -5.79 7.05
N GLY A 101 -17.72 -5.42 7.64
CA GLY A 101 -18.15 -5.89 8.95
C GLY A 101 -17.56 -5.12 10.14
N LEU A 102 -16.64 -4.19 9.92
CA LEU A 102 -16.12 -3.30 10.96
C LEU A 102 -16.80 -1.92 10.90
N SER A 103 -16.79 -1.20 12.02
CA SER A 103 -17.28 0.17 12.11
C SER A 103 -16.26 1.07 12.79
N CYS A 104 -16.19 2.32 12.35
CA CYS A 104 -15.30 3.30 12.97
C CYS A 104 -15.87 3.80 14.31
N LYS A 105 -15.35 3.28 15.43
CA LYS A 105 -15.78 3.65 16.78
C LYS A 105 -14.65 4.40 17.49
N HIS A 106 -14.91 5.65 17.87
CA HIS A 106 -13.91 6.53 18.51
C HIS A 106 -12.59 6.62 17.73
N GLY A 107 -12.66 6.60 16.39
CA GLY A 107 -11.48 6.70 15.53
C GLY A 107 -10.71 5.39 15.34
N ILE A 108 -11.26 4.25 15.76
CA ILE A 108 -10.65 2.92 15.58
C ILE A 108 -11.66 1.95 14.94
N CYS A 109 -11.22 1.13 13.99
CA CYS A 109 -12.05 0.09 13.38
C CYS A 109 -12.31 -1.06 14.36
N LYS A 110 -13.59 -1.33 14.63
CA LYS A 110 -14.04 -2.32 15.62
C LYS A 110 -15.20 -3.17 15.11
#